data_AF-A0A2W4WCW9-F1
#
_entry.id   AF-A0A2W4WCW9-F1
#
_cell.length_a   1.000
_cell.length_b   1.000
_cell.length_c   1.000
_cell.angle_alpha   90.00
_cell.angle_beta   90.00
_cell.angle_gamma   90.00
#
_symmetry.space_group_name_H-M   'P 1'
#
loop_
_entity.id
_entity.type
_entity.pdbx_description
1 polymer ?
#
loop_
_entity_poly.entity_id
_entity_poly.type
_entity_poly.pdbx_seq_one_letter_code
_entity_poly.pdbx_strand_id
1 'polypeptide(L)'
;MNSKQLRRSLKTKWLTYYRDNREWIDKLGIWVTSSGHRRPSSGFILGALATLEPDLTNLLPLVVDLSSNPDRIIAALGLDISPVKEIAALEQAHKMLPGSAQAEVSLSSPETVTSVTIDAPPPLSPAHDDEACSGAGGRENDRPRP
;
A
#
# COMPACT_ATOMS: atom_id res chain seq x y z
N MET A 1 -15.77 -5.26 16.04
CA MET A 1 -14.70 -4.32 16.43
C MET A 1 -15.26 -2.92 16.67
N ASN A 2 -14.67 -2.11 17.55
CA ASN A 2 -15.03 -0.69 17.70
C ASN A 2 -14.35 0.14 16.60
N SER A 3 -15.04 1.14 16.01
CA SER A 3 -14.48 2.00 14.95
C SER A 3 -13.20 2.75 15.34
N LYS A 4 -13.00 3.01 16.64
CA LYS A 4 -11.73 3.59 17.15
C LYS A 4 -10.59 2.59 17.14
N GLN A 5 -10.88 1.32 17.44
CA GLN A 5 -9.88 0.25 17.44
C GLN A 5 -9.45 -0.11 16.03
N LEU A 6 -10.41 -0.17 15.10
CA LEU A 6 -10.19 -0.35 13.67
C LEU A 6 -9.21 0.70 13.12
N ARG A 7 -9.51 1.99 13.33
CA ARG A 7 -8.63 3.09 12.89
C ARG A 7 -7.23 3.02 13.45
N ARG A 8 -7.08 2.63 14.73
CA ARG A 8 -5.75 2.43 15.34
C ARG A 8 -5.01 1.26 14.70
N SER A 9 -5.68 0.12 14.50
CA SER A 9 -5.08 -1.05 13.86
C SER A 9 -4.61 -0.74 12.45
N LEU A 10 -5.47 -0.10 11.64
CA LEU A 10 -5.15 0.34 10.29
C LEU A 10 -3.93 1.25 10.26
N LYS A 11 -3.90 2.26 11.14
CA LYS A 11 -2.77 3.17 11.24
C LYS A 11 -1.47 2.44 11.56
N THR A 12 -1.47 1.56 12.56
CA THR A 12 -0.27 0.78 12.91
C THR A 12 0.17 -0.11 11.75
N LYS A 13 -0.75 -0.85 11.13
CA LYS A 13 -0.44 -1.74 10.00
C LYS A 13 0.12 -0.98 8.80
N TRP A 14 -0.48 0.16 8.46
CA TRP A 14 -0.01 1.02 7.37
C TRP A 14 1.41 1.51 7.61
N LEU A 15 1.71 2.01 8.82
CA LEU A 15 3.04 2.51 9.16
C LEU A 15 4.10 1.40 9.13
N THR A 16 3.77 0.23 9.67
CA THR A 16 4.66 -0.95 9.61
C THR A 16 4.92 -1.34 8.16
N TYR A 17 3.87 -1.47 7.35
CA TYR A 17 4.00 -1.80 5.94
C TYR A 17 4.86 -0.79 5.20
N TYR A 18 4.59 0.51 5.35
CA TYR A 18 5.36 1.56 4.69
C TYR A 18 6.82 1.57 5.13
N ARG A 19 7.12 1.33 6.41
CA ARG A 19 8.49 1.23 6.92
C ARG A 19 9.25 0.09 6.23
N ASP A 20 8.66 -1.09 6.18
CA ASP A 20 9.32 -2.30 5.68
C ASP A 20 9.45 -2.28 4.13
N ASN A 21 8.58 -1.53 3.45
CA ASN A 21 8.48 -1.47 1.99
C ASN A 21 8.93 -0.13 1.39
N ARG A 22 9.57 0.72 2.20
CA ARG A 22 9.85 2.11 1.83
C ARG A 22 10.66 2.21 0.53
N GLU A 23 11.68 1.37 0.36
CA GLU A 23 12.62 1.49 -0.76
C GLU A 23 11.96 1.38 -2.14
N TRP A 24 11.01 0.45 -2.30
CA TRP A 24 10.33 0.29 -3.58
C TRP A 24 9.15 1.23 -3.73
N ILE A 25 8.45 1.59 -2.64
CA ILE A 25 7.38 2.60 -2.67
C ILE A 25 7.95 3.96 -3.10
N ASP A 26 9.12 4.32 -2.59
CA ASP A 26 9.82 5.55 -2.95
C ASP A 26 10.21 5.53 -4.44
N LYS A 27 10.68 4.38 -4.98
CA LYS A 27 11.00 4.17 -6.41
C LYS A 27 9.78 4.20 -7.32
N LEU A 28 8.63 3.68 -6.86
CA LEU A 28 7.39 3.63 -7.65
C LEU A 28 6.84 5.04 -7.93
N GLY A 29 7.25 6.05 -7.17
CA GLY A 29 6.94 7.44 -7.48
C GLY A 29 5.48 7.84 -7.28
N ILE A 30 4.68 7.02 -6.59
CA ILE A 30 3.22 7.17 -6.39
C ILE A 30 2.83 8.28 -5.40
N TRP A 31 3.55 9.39 -5.39
CA TRP A 31 3.42 10.44 -4.41
C TRP A 31 2.39 11.48 -4.82
N VAL A 32 1.51 11.82 -3.88
CA VAL A 32 0.50 12.86 -4.00
C VAL A 32 0.68 13.86 -2.86
N THR A 33 0.49 15.15 -3.16
CA THR A 33 0.43 16.19 -2.15
C THR A 33 -1.01 16.32 -1.68
N SER A 34 -1.30 15.87 -0.47
CA SER A 34 -2.60 16.05 0.17
C SER A 34 -2.44 16.81 1.46
N SER A 35 -3.33 17.77 1.72
CA SER A 35 -3.36 18.53 2.97
C SER A 35 -2.02 19.19 3.35
N GLY A 36 -1.20 19.55 2.35
CA GLY A 36 0.12 20.17 2.56
C GLY A 36 1.25 19.19 2.93
N HIS A 37 1.03 17.88 2.83
CA HIS A 37 2.05 16.86 3.10
C HIS A 37 2.18 15.87 1.94
N ARG A 38 3.40 15.33 1.77
CA ARG A 38 3.69 14.30 0.77
C ARG A 38 3.28 12.94 1.33
N ARG A 39 2.36 12.25 0.63
CA ARG A 39 1.89 10.90 0.96
C ARG A 39 1.80 10.04 -0.31
N PRO A 40 1.84 8.70 -0.20
CA PRO A 40 1.46 7.83 -1.31
C PRO A 40 0.00 8.08 -1.73
N SER A 41 -0.35 7.77 -2.97
CA SER A 41 -1.70 7.96 -3.49
C SER A 41 -2.75 7.25 -2.63
N SER A 42 -3.90 7.88 -2.44
CA SER A 42 -4.95 7.36 -1.55
C SER A 42 -5.49 6.01 -2.01
N GLY A 43 -5.56 5.78 -3.32
CA GLY A 43 -5.92 4.47 -3.89
C GLY A 43 -4.91 3.38 -3.52
N PHE A 44 -3.60 3.69 -3.56
CA PHE A 44 -2.56 2.76 -3.13
C PHE A 44 -2.67 2.44 -1.63
N ILE A 45 -2.89 3.45 -0.78
CA ILE A 45 -3.04 3.25 0.67
C ILE A 45 -4.25 2.33 0.94
N LEU A 46 -5.39 2.58 0.30
CA LEU A 46 -6.58 1.74 0.46
C LEU A 46 -6.36 0.32 -0.04
N GLY A 47 -5.74 0.16 -1.22
CA GLY A 47 -5.43 -1.16 -1.78
C GLY A 47 -4.49 -1.96 -0.87
N ALA A 48 -3.41 -1.36 -0.39
CA ALA A 48 -2.49 -1.99 0.54
C ALA A 48 -3.22 -2.38 1.84
N LEU A 49 -4.01 -1.48 2.40
CA LEU A 49 -4.76 -1.74 3.64
C LEU A 49 -5.82 -2.83 3.49
N ALA A 50 -6.48 -2.94 2.33
CA ALA A 50 -7.41 -4.02 2.06
C ALA A 50 -6.74 -5.41 2.09
N THR A 51 -5.44 -5.49 1.78
CA THR A 51 -4.67 -6.74 1.91
C THR A 51 -4.22 -7.01 3.35
N LEU A 52 -3.92 -5.95 4.11
CA LEU A 52 -3.41 -6.05 5.49
C LEU A 52 -4.54 -6.23 6.52
N GLU A 53 -5.75 -5.78 6.19
CA GLU A 53 -6.92 -5.90 7.04
C GLU A 53 -8.15 -6.39 6.26
N PRO A 54 -8.57 -7.65 6.46
CA PRO A 54 -9.77 -8.19 5.81
C PRO A 54 -11.06 -7.52 6.29
N ASP A 55 -11.08 -7.01 7.53
CA ASP A 55 -12.22 -6.28 8.08
C ASP A 55 -12.49 -4.97 7.33
N LEU A 56 -11.45 -4.29 6.85
CA LEU A 56 -11.60 -3.10 6.00
C LEU A 56 -12.24 -3.47 4.67
N THR A 57 -11.87 -4.60 4.07
CA THR A 57 -12.41 -5.07 2.79
C THR A 57 -13.92 -5.30 2.84
N ASN A 58 -14.45 -5.76 3.97
CA ASN A 58 -15.89 -5.90 4.18
C ASN A 58 -16.61 -4.55 4.32
N LEU A 59 -15.92 -3.51 4.81
CA LEU A 59 -16.49 -2.18 5.02
C LEU A 59 -16.29 -1.24 3.82
N LEU A 60 -15.29 -1.49 2.99
CA LEU A 60 -14.95 -0.64 1.84
C LEU A 60 -16.12 -0.42 0.87
N PRO A 61 -16.94 -1.43 0.50
CA PRO A 61 -18.09 -1.20 -0.38
C PRO A 61 -19.05 -0.15 0.17
N LEU A 62 -19.41 -0.25 1.45
CA LEU A 62 -20.28 0.71 2.13
C LEU A 62 -19.67 2.11 2.17
N VAL A 63 -18.35 2.20 2.38
CA VAL A 63 -17.64 3.48 2.48
C VAL A 63 -17.50 4.15 1.11
N VAL A 64 -17.32 3.37 0.04
CA VAL A 64 -17.26 3.87 -1.34
C VAL A 64 -18.63 4.36 -1.80
N ASP A 65 -19.71 3.65 -1.45
CA ASP A 65 -21.09 4.08 -1.72
C ASP A 65 -21.41 5.42 -1.03
N LEU A 66 -20.89 5.64 0.19
CA LEU A 66 -21.03 6.91 0.92
C LEU A 66 -20.12 8.02 0.36
N SER A 67 -18.96 7.66 -0.19
CA SER A 67 -17.91 8.58 -0.58
C SER A 67 -17.08 8.00 -1.71
N SER A 68 -17.28 8.49 -2.94
CA SER A 68 -16.48 8.10 -4.10
C SER A 68 -15.07 8.68 -4.12
N ASN A 69 -14.74 9.62 -3.24
CA ASN A 69 -13.43 10.25 -3.20
C ASN A 69 -12.49 9.51 -2.23
N PRO A 70 -11.39 8.90 -2.73
CA PRO A 70 -10.48 8.11 -1.89
C PRO A 70 -9.73 8.96 -0.86
N ASP A 71 -9.45 10.23 -1.13
CA ASP A 71 -8.81 11.13 -0.17
C ASP A 71 -9.71 11.38 1.05
N ARG A 72 -11.02 11.51 0.82
CA ARG A 72 -12.01 11.67 1.90
C ARG A 72 -12.13 10.41 2.74
N ILE A 73 -12.08 9.23 2.11
CA ILE A 73 -12.07 7.95 2.82
C ILE A 73 -10.84 7.86 3.74
N ILE A 74 -9.65 8.15 3.20
CA ILE A 74 -8.40 8.16 3.97
C ILE A 74 -8.46 9.16 5.13
N ALA A 75 -9.00 10.36 4.92
CA ALA A 75 -9.21 11.34 5.99
C ALA A 75 -10.19 10.84 7.06
N ALA A 76 -11.30 10.21 6.69
CA ALA A 76 -12.28 9.65 7.62
C ALA A 76 -11.71 8.48 8.45
N LEU A 77 -10.85 7.66 7.84
CA LEU A 77 -10.10 6.61 8.51
C LEU A 77 -9.01 7.15 9.45
N GLY A 78 -8.70 8.46 9.38
CA GLY A 78 -7.65 9.09 10.18
C GLY A 78 -6.24 8.74 9.70
N LEU A 79 -6.12 8.41 8.41
CA LEU A 79 -4.87 8.02 7.75
C LEU A 79 -4.27 9.16 6.92
N ASP A 80 -4.82 10.37 7.02
CA ASP A 80 -4.24 11.58 6.41
C ASP A 80 -3.01 12.07 7.20
N ILE A 81 -1.99 11.22 7.26
CA ILE A 81 -0.76 11.46 8.01
C ILE A 81 0.42 11.26 7.05
N SER A 82 1.48 12.06 7.22
CA SER A 82 2.71 11.87 6.48
C SER A 82 3.47 10.68 7.08
N PRO A 83 3.59 9.54 6.36
CA PRO A 83 4.16 8.32 6.93
C PRO A 83 5.64 8.50 7.29
N VAL A 84 6.37 9.32 6.53
CA VAL A 84 7.78 9.65 6.79
C VAL A 84 7.95 10.40 8.11
N LYS A 85 7.12 11.42 8.37
CA LYS A 85 7.18 12.20 9.63
C LYS A 85 6.83 11.33 10.83
N GLU A 86 5.83 10.46 10.66
CA GLU A 86 5.36 9.60 11.74
C GLU A 86 6.37 8.51 12.10
N ILE A 87 7.02 7.90 11.11
CA ILE A 87 8.13 6.97 11.37
C ILE A 87 9.29 7.68 12.04
N ALA A 88 9.68 8.86 11.55
CA ALA A 88 10.76 9.65 12.18
C ALA A 88 10.45 9.99 13.65
N ALA A 89 9.19 10.34 13.96
CA ALA A 89 8.75 10.58 15.33
C ALA A 89 8.80 9.31 16.20
N LEU A 90 8.42 8.16 15.66
CA LEU A 90 8.51 6.86 16.35
C LEU A 90 9.97 6.46 16.62
N GLU A 91 10.86 6.67 15.66
CA GLU A 91 12.30 6.41 15.83
C GLU A 91 12.93 7.36 16.87
N GLN A 92 12.55 8.64 16.86
CA GLN A 92 12.98 9.60 17.88
C GLN A 92 12.49 9.21 19.27
N ALA A 93 11.22 8.82 19.40
CA ALA A 93 10.67 8.34 20.66
C ALA A 93 11.42 7.10 21.17
N HIS A 94 11.77 6.18 20.27
CA HIS A 94 12.55 4.99 20.62
C HIS A 94 13.99 5.33 21.05
N LYS A 95 14.62 6.33 20.43
CA LYS A 95 15.97 6.83 20.82
C LYS A 95 15.98 7.56 22.16
N MET A 96 14.86 8.18 22.57
CA MET A 96 14.76 8.91 23.84
C MET A 96 14.39 8.03 25.04
N LEU A 97 14.07 6.75 24.83
CA LEU A 97 13.92 5.77 25.90
C LEU A 97 15.31 5.19 26.24
N PRO A 98 15.89 5.47 27.42
CA PRO A 98 17.11 4.80 27.83
C PRO A 98 16.74 3.38 28.27
N GLY A 99 17.08 2.39 27.45
CA GLY A 99 17.07 0.98 27.83
C GLY A 99 16.16 0.09 26.99
N SER A 100 16.70 -0.47 25.91
CA SER A 100 16.79 -1.93 25.78
C SER A 100 17.83 -2.26 24.73
N ALA A 101 18.89 -2.90 25.20
CA ALA A 101 19.99 -3.37 24.39
C ALA A 101 19.51 -4.44 23.40
N GLN A 102 20.06 -4.37 22.18
CA GLN A 102 20.39 -5.46 21.27
C GLN A 102 19.61 -6.78 21.44
N ALA A 103 18.73 -7.04 20.47
CA ALA A 103 18.57 -8.38 19.93
C ALA A 103 19.02 -8.32 18.46
N GLU A 104 20.34 -8.28 18.24
CA GLU A 104 20.93 -8.73 16.98
C GLU A 104 20.62 -10.23 16.84
N VAL A 105 19.56 -10.56 16.13
CA VAL A 105 19.41 -11.92 15.59
C VAL A 105 20.27 -11.97 14.33
N SER A 106 21.54 -12.33 14.56
CA SER A 106 22.41 -12.93 13.55
C SER A 106 21.73 -14.19 13.01
N LEU A 107 21.10 -14.08 11.85
CA LEU A 107 20.81 -15.22 10.99
C LEU A 107 21.90 -15.25 9.92
N SER A 108 22.99 -15.90 10.29
CA SER A 108 24.00 -16.39 9.37
C SER A 108 23.33 -17.24 8.28
N SER A 109 23.52 -16.85 7.02
CA SER A 109 23.50 -17.82 5.92
C SER A 109 24.54 -18.91 6.18
N PRO A 110 24.28 -20.12 5.71
CA PRO A 110 25.18 -20.62 4.69
C PRO A 110 24.42 -21.14 3.47
N GLU A 111 24.95 -20.76 2.31
CA GLU A 111 24.75 -21.47 1.05
C GLU A 111 25.24 -22.92 1.19
N THR A 112 24.62 -23.86 0.48
CA THR A 112 25.28 -24.80 -0.47
C THR A 112 24.31 -25.93 -0.89
N VAL A 113 23.88 -25.85 -2.16
CA VAL A 113 23.77 -26.93 -3.16
C VAL A 113 23.31 -28.32 -2.72
N THR A 114 22.13 -28.74 -3.21
CA THR A 114 21.96 -30.11 -3.73
C THR A 114 21.01 -30.08 -4.94
N SER A 115 21.56 -30.47 -6.09
CA SER A 115 20.89 -30.71 -7.36
C SER A 115 19.94 -31.90 -7.29
N VAL A 116 18.69 -31.71 -7.71
CA VAL A 116 17.81 -32.80 -8.19
C VAL A 116 17.17 -32.37 -9.51
N THR A 117 17.64 -33.02 -10.57
CA THR A 117 17.05 -33.07 -11.90
C THR A 117 15.70 -33.79 -11.83
N ILE A 118 14.64 -33.24 -12.42
CA ILE A 118 13.55 -33.97 -13.12
C ILE A 118 12.86 -32.99 -14.10
N ASP A 119 13.08 -33.28 -15.37
CA ASP A 119 12.20 -33.24 -16.54
C ASP A 119 11.39 -32.00 -16.93
N ALA A 120 11.57 -31.65 -18.21
CA ALA A 120 11.00 -30.49 -18.89
C ALA A 120 9.58 -30.75 -19.43
N PRO A 121 8.64 -29.79 -19.29
CA PRO A 121 7.46 -29.74 -20.15
C PRO A 121 7.75 -28.96 -21.46
N PRO A 122 7.04 -29.28 -22.56
CA PRO A 122 7.36 -28.81 -23.91
C PRO A 122 7.10 -27.31 -24.12
N PRO A 123 7.73 -26.69 -25.14
CA PRO A 123 7.68 -25.25 -25.35
C PRO A 123 6.31 -24.79 -25.86
N LEU A 124 5.67 -23.89 -25.11
CA LEU A 124 4.54 -23.09 -25.57
C LEU A 124 5.06 -21.91 -26.42
N SER A 125 4.34 -21.68 -27.52
CA SER A 125 4.60 -20.80 -28.66
C SER A 125 4.84 -19.31 -28.30
N PRO A 126 5.48 -18.54 -29.20
CA PRO A 126 5.88 -17.16 -28.94
C PRO A 126 4.70 -16.22 -28.68
N ALA A 127 4.97 -15.26 -27.79
CA ALA A 127 4.09 -14.20 -27.33
C ALA A 127 3.39 -13.47 -28.47
N HIS A 128 2.05 -13.42 -28.39
CA HIS A 128 1.27 -12.39 -29.05
C HIS A 128 1.54 -11.06 -28.32
N ASP A 129 1.81 -10.01 -29.09
CA ASP A 129 2.11 -8.67 -28.62
C ASP A 129 1.05 -8.14 -27.63
N ASP A 130 1.51 -7.53 -26.54
CA ASP A 130 0.69 -6.84 -25.54
C ASP A 130 -0.16 -5.75 -26.22
N GLU A 131 -1.46 -6.02 -26.35
CA GLU A 131 -2.42 -5.07 -26.87
C GLU A 131 -2.48 -3.85 -25.93
N ALA A 132 -2.03 -2.71 -26.45
CA ALA A 132 -1.98 -1.44 -25.75
C ALA A 132 -3.35 -1.11 -25.16
N CYS A 133 -3.41 -0.99 -23.83
CA CYS A 133 -4.56 -0.52 -23.06
C CYS A 133 -4.79 0.98 -23.33
N SER A 134 -5.27 1.31 -24.53
CA SER A 134 -5.72 2.65 -24.91
C SER A 134 -7.20 2.78 -24.59
N GLY A 135 -7.51 2.98 -23.30
CA GLY A 135 -8.85 3.31 -22.84
C GLY A 135 -9.26 4.74 -23.25
N ALA A 136 -9.52 4.97 -24.54
CA ALA A 136 -10.22 6.15 -25.02
C ALA A 136 -11.74 5.95 -24.85
N GLY A 137 -12.21 6.08 -23.60
CA GLY A 137 -13.64 6.14 -23.29
C GLY A 137 -14.12 7.59 -23.45
N GLY A 138 -14.78 7.86 -24.57
CA GLY A 138 -15.23 9.17 -25.00
C GLY A 138 -16.12 9.90 -23.99
N ARG A 139 -15.89 11.20 -23.88
CA ARG A 139 -16.88 12.15 -23.37
C ARG A 139 -18.04 12.18 -24.37
N GLU A 140 -19.09 11.44 -24.07
CA GLU A 140 -20.36 11.53 -24.79
C GLU A 140 -20.91 12.94 -24.57
N ASN A 141 -20.81 13.76 -25.62
CA ASN A 141 -21.41 15.08 -25.71
C ASN A 141 -22.93 14.91 -25.82
N ASP A 142 -23.61 14.94 -24.68
CA ASP A 142 -25.05 15.16 -24.64
C ASP A 142 -25.31 16.63 -25.00
N ARG A 143 -25.56 16.87 -26.30
CA ARG A 143 -26.13 18.12 -26.81
C ARG A 143 -27.27 17.76 -27.75
N PRO A 144 -28.52 18.17 -27.47
CA PRO A 144 -29.60 18.03 -28.42
C PRO A 144 -29.55 19.16 -29.46
N ARG A 145 -29.83 18.81 -30.72
CA ARG A 145 -30.17 19.75 -31.80
C ARG A 145 -30.87 18.97 -32.93
N PRO A 146 -31.78 19.55 -33.73
CA PRO A 146 -32.54 20.80 -33.61
C PRO A 146 -33.99 20.61 -33.14
#